data_AF-A0A914X337-F1
#
_entry.id   AF-A0A914X337-F1
#
_cell.length_a   1.000
_cell.length_b   1.000
_cell.length_c   1.000
_cell.angle_alpha   90.00
_cell.angle_beta   90.00
_cell.angle_gamma   90.00
#
_symmetry.space_group_name_H-M   'P 1'
#
loop_
_entity.id
_entity.type
_entity.pdbx_description
1 polymer ?
#
loop_
_entity_poly.entity_id
_entity_poly.type
_entity_poly.pdbx_seq_one_letter_code
_entity_poly.pdbx_strand_id
1 'polypeptide(L)'
;MPSSLNKRVLSVVFVSDRIIELTLQLRGCRTLRLIQIHAPHAGNPDATYDDFLNELADLLCARRSTTTILLGDFNAVISSRQPGERFVGPHSAGAMYNSLPV
;
A
#
# COMPACT_ATOMS: atom_id res chain seq x y z
N MET A 1 -20.74 -12.56 6.93
CA MET A 1 -20.61 -11.54 5.86
C MET A 1 -22.01 -11.09 5.44
N PRO A 2 -22.29 -9.79 5.29
CA PRO A 2 -23.61 -9.32 4.89
C PRO A 2 -23.98 -9.86 3.49
N SER A 3 -25.21 -10.36 3.35
CA SER A 3 -25.71 -11.13 2.20
C SER A 3 -25.74 -10.37 0.86
N SER A 4 -25.66 -9.03 0.90
CA SER A 4 -25.62 -8.17 -0.28
C SER A 4 -24.22 -8.08 -0.93
N LEU A 5 -23.16 -8.30 -0.16
CA LEU A 5 -21.78 -8.21 -0.65
C LEU A 5 -21.39 -9.44 -1.47
N ASN A 6 -21.80 -10.64 -1.02
CA ASN A 6 -21.51 -11.90 -1.71
C ASN A 6 -21.97 -11.89 -3.18
N LYS A 7 -23.09 -11.23 -3.49
CA LYS A 7 -23.61 -11.13 -4.87
C LYS A 7 -22.76 -10.27 -5.80
N ARG A 8 -21.80 -9.51 -5.26
CA ARG A 8 -20.90 -8.61 -6.01
C ARG A 8 -19.47 -9.12 -6.06
N VAL A 9 -19.14 -10.18 -5.32
CA VAL A 9 -17.80 -10.77 -5.37
C VAL A 9 -17.65 -11.51 -6.70
N LEU A 10 -16.70 -11.07 -7.53
CA LEU A 10 -16.35 -11.75 -8.76
C LEU A 10 -15.26 -12.79 -8.53
N SER A 11 -14.24 -12.44 -7.75
CA SER A 11 -13.15 -13.35 -7.43
C SER A 11 -12.43 -12.95 -6.15
N VAL A 12 -11.91 -13.94 -5.44
CA VAL A 12 -10.91 -13.79 -4.39
C VAL A 12 -9.68 -14.58 -4.83
N VAL A 13 -8.51 -13.95 -4.82
CA VAL A 13 -7.23 -14.58 -5.15
C VAL A 13 -6.29 -14.38 -3.98
N PHE A 14 -5.77 -15.47 -3.45
CA PHE A 14 -4.69 -15.46 -2.47
C PHE A 14 -3.38 -15.57 -3.25
N VAL A 15 -2.63 -14.47 -3.31
CA VAL A 15 -1.40 -14.39 -4.12
C VAL A 15 -0.24 -14.95 -3.31
N SER A 16 -0.11 -14.49 -2.07
CA SER A 16 0.86 -14.99 -1.09
C SER A 16 0.31 -14.78 0.33
N ASP A 17 1.06 -15.21 1.35
CA ASP A 17 0.72 -14.97 2.77
C ASP A 17 0.56 -13.47 3.10
N ARG A 18 1.10 -12.58 2.24
CA ARG A 18 1.12 -11.13 2.44
C ARG A 18 0.21 -10.36 1.48
N ILE A 19 -0.35 -11.00 0.45
CA ILE A 19 -1.11 -10.32 -0.60
C ILE A 19 -2.40 -11.07 -0.93
N ILE A 20 -3.54 -10.39 -0.80
CA ILE A 20 -4.86 -10.90 -1.17
C ILE A 20 -5.53 -9.92 -2.12
N GLU A 21 -6.07 -10.42 -3.22
CA GLU A 21 -6.87 -9.65 -4.17
C GLU A 21 -8.34 -10.04 -4.10
N LEU A 22 -9.21 -9.04 -3.95
CA LEU A 22 -10.66 -9.16 -4.05
C LEU A 22 -11.15 -8.30 -5.22
N THR A 23 -11.81 -8.93 -6.18
CA THR A 23 -12.46 -8.22 -7.28
C THR A 23 -13.98 -8.20 -7.08
N LEU A 24 -14.55 -7.01 -7.11
CA LEU A 24 -15.98 -6.76 -6.93
C LEU A 24 -16.60 -6.14 -8.19
N GLN A 25 -17.82 -6.56 -8.52
CA GLN A 25 -18.68 -5.89 -9.49
C GLN A 25 -19.38 -4.69 -8.82
N LEU A 26 -19.08 -3.49 -9.31
CA LEU A 26 -19.80 -2.29 -8.94
C LEU A 26 -21.11 -2.18 -9.75
N ARG A 27 -21.74 -1.01 -9.78
CA ARG A 27 -22.90 -0.76 -10.65
C ARG A 27 -22.44 -0.64 -12.11
N GLY A 28 -23.25 -1.15 -13.04
CA GLY A 28 -22.91 -1.20 -14.47
C GLY A 28 -21.73 -2.13 -14.76
N CYS A 29 -20.92 -1.83 -15.77
CA CYS A 29 -19.77 -2.64 -16.19
C CYS A 29 -18.46 -2.33 -15.44
N ARG A 30 -18.53 -1.63 -14.30
CA ARG A 30 -17.34 -1.22 -13.53
C ARG A 30 -16.92 -2.29 -12.52
N THR A 31 -15.63 -2.54 -12.44
CA THR A 31 -15.00 -3.45 -11.48
C THR A 31 -14.12 -2.69 -10.50
N LEU A 32 -14.22 -3.07 -9.23
CA LEU A 32 -13.34 -2.61 -8.16
C LEU A 32 -12.39 -3.73 -7.79
N ARG A 33 -11.10 -3.48 -7.87
CA ARG A 33 -10.04 -4.40 -7.48
C ARG A 33 -9.42 -3.90 -6.18
N LEU A 34 -9.66 -4.63 -5.10
CA LEU A 34 -9.10 -4.37 -3.78
C LEU A 34 -7.90 -5.29 -3.59
N ILE A 35 -6.73 -4.72 -3.35
CA ILE A 35 -5.51 -5.47 -3.03
C ILE A 35 -5.16 -5.15 -1.59
N GLN A 36 -5.31 -6.15 -0.72
CA GLN A 36 -4.87 -6.07 0.65
C GLN A 36 -3.43 -6.57 0.73
N ILE A 37 -2.57 -5.78 1.37
CA ILE A 37 -1.17 -6.14 1.62
C ILE A 37 -0.83 -6.16 3.11
N HIS A 38 0.20 -6.93 3.44
CA HIS A 38 0.92 -6.86 4.69
C HIS A 38 2.43 -6.90 4.39
N ALA A 39 3.02 -5.72 4.22
CA ALA A 39 4.43 -5.58 3.89
C ALA A 39 5.32 -6.14 5.01
N PRO A 40 6.51 -6.67 4.68
CA PRO A 40 7.49 -7.08 5.69
C PRO A 40 7.84 -5.93 6.66
N HIS A 41 7.96 -6.23 7.95
CA HIS A 41 8.43 -5.25 8.92
C HIS A 41 9.93 -4.99 8.77
N ALA A 42 10.41 -3.83 9.23
CA ALA A 42 11.80 -3.38 9.09
C ALA A 42 12.88 -4.32 9.66
N GLY A 43 12.52 -5.21 10.59
CA GLY A 43 13.41 -6.27 11.07
C GLY A 43 13.59 -7.48 10.13
N ASN A 44 12.93 -7.54 8.97
CA ASN A 44 13.16 -8.57 7.96
C ASN A 44 14.37 -8.20 7.07
N PRO A 45 15.01 -9.18 6.42
CA PRO A 45 16.05 -8.90 5.43
C PRO A 45 15.51 -8.05 4.26
N ASP A 46 16.34 -7.15 3.74
CA ASP A 46 15.97 -6.28 2.60
C ASP A 46 15.51 -7.09 1.37
N ALA A 47 16.15 -8.23 1.11
CA ALA A 47 15.76 -9.14 0.04
C ALA A 47 14.28 -9.58 0.12
N THR A 48 13.76 -9.81 1.34
CA THR A 48 12.35 -10.16 1.54
C THR A 48 11.41 -9.00 1.21
N TYR A 49 11.86 -7.77 1.43
CA TYR A 49 11.10 -6.58 1.06
C TYR A 49 11.11 -6.36 -0.46
N ASP A 50 12.25 -6.54 -1.11
CA ASP A 50 12.38 -6.45 -2.57
C ASP A 50 11.55 -7.51 -3.28
N ASP A 51 11.60 -8.76 -2.82
CA ASP A 51 10.78 -9.87 -3.37
C ASP A 51 9.28 -9.55 -3.25
N PHE A 52 8.86 -9.01 -2.11
CA PHE A 52 7.49 -8.56 -1.89
C PHE A 52 7.07 -7.43 -2.85
N LEU A 53 7.95 -6.44 -3.07
CA LEU A 53 7.68 -5.35 -4.01
C LEU A 53 7.58 -5.84 -5.46
N ASN A 54 8.44 -6.78 -5.86
CA ASN A 54 8.40 -7.38 -7.19
C ASN A 54 7.09 -8.16 -7.40
N GLU A 55 6.69 -8.99 -6.44
CA GLU A 55 5.42 -9.74 -6.50
C GLU A 55 4.21 -8.79 -6.60
N LEU A 56 4.21 -7.72 -5.81
CA LEU A 56 3.15 -6.71 -5.85
C LEU A 56 3.11 -5.96 -7.20
N ALA A 57 4.27 -5.62 -7.77
CA ALA A 57 4.38 -4.96 -9.06
C ALA A 57 3.84 -5.85 -10.19
N ASP A 58 4.22 -7.13 -10.21
CA ASP A 58 3.74 -8.11 -11.19
C ASP A 58 2.22 -8.26 -11.11
N LEU A 59 1.68 -8.36 -9.89
CA LEU A 59 0.25 -8.43 -9.65
C LEU A 59 -0.48 -7.18 -10.18
N LEU A 60 0.06 -5.99 -9.92
CA LEU A 60 -0.53 -4.73 -10.39
C LEU A 60 -0.54 -4.64 -11.92
N CYS A 61 0.54 -5.06 -12.58
CA CYS A 61 0.70 -5.05 -14.03
C CYS A 61 -0.16 -6.09 -14.76
N ALA A 62 -0.34 -7.29 -14.17
CA ALA A 62 -1.01 -8.41 -14.83
C ALA A 62 -2.52 -8.19 -15.07
N ARG A 63 -3.19 -7.33 -14.28
CA ARG A 63 -4.65 -7.21 -14.28
C ARG A 63 -5.11 -5.75 -14.33
N ARG A 64 -5.77 -5.39 -15.44
CA ARG A 64 -6.45 -4.09 -15.57
C ARG A 64 -7.83 -4.16 -14.91
N SER A 65 -8.18 -3.14 -14.14
CA SER A 65 -9.52 -2.95 -13.57
C SER A 65 -9.97 -1.50 -13.81
N THR A 66 -11.26 -1.21 -13.68
CA THR A 66 -11.71 0.20 -13.78
C THR A 66 -11.27 1.03 -12.58
N THR A 67 -11.03 0.40 -11.43
CA THR A 67 -10.59 1.06 -10.20
C THR A 67 -9.83 0.05 -9.34
N THR A 68 -8.57 0.35 -9.05
CA THR A 68 -7.75 -0.45 -8.12
C THR A 68 -7.50 0.36 -6.84
N ILE A 69 -7.72 -0.27 -5.69
CA ILE A 69 -7.34 0.27 -4.38
C ILE A 69 -6.33 -0.70 -3.76
N LEU A 70 -5.15 -0.18 -3.44
CA LEU A 70 -4.16 -0.87 -2.64
C LEU A 70 -4.30 -0.39 -1.19
N LEU A 71 -4.46 -1.33 -0.26
CA LEU A 71 -4.69 -1.03 1.16
C LEU A 71 -4.05 -2.09 2.06
N GLY A 72 -3.88 -1.79 3.34
CA GLY A 72 -3.32 -2.71 4.31
C GLY A 72 -2.18 -2.09 5.11
N ASP A 73 -1.35 -2.95 5.68
CA ASP A 73 -0.22 -2.53 6.50
C ASP A 73 1.05 -2.48 5.65
N PHE A 74 1.57 -1.28 5.44
CA PHE A 74 2.78 -1.04 4.67
C PHE A 74 4.05 -1.19 5.50
N ASN A 75 3.94 -1.29 6.84
CA ASN A 75 5.10 -1.29 7.75
C ASN A 75 6.15 -0.22 7.41
N ALA A 76 5.69 0.92 6.88
CA ALA A 76 6.56 1.98 6.42
C ALA A 76 7.28 2.64 7.61
N VAL A 77 8.61 2.63 7.56
CA VAL A 77 9.43 3.34 8.56
C VAL A 77 9.57 4.79 8.11
N ILE A 78 9.07 5.71 8.94
CA ILE A 78 9.42 7.12 8.82
C ILE A 78 10.88 7.25 9.29
N SER A 79 11.75 7.78 8.43
CA SER A 79 13.20 7.82 8.66
C SER A 79 13.59 8.46 10.00
N SER A 80 14.81 8.19 10.47
CA SER A 80 15.38 8.87 11.63
C SER A 80 15.53 10.37 11.40
N ARG A 81 15.30 11.16 12.45
CA ARG A 81 15.45 12.63 12.45
C ARG A 81 16.86 13.02 12.03
N GLN A 82 16.98 13.99 11.13
CA GLN A 82 18.29 14.58 10.82
C GLN A 82 18.64 15.69 11.82
N PRO A 83 19.92 15.88 12.18
CA PRO A 83 20.35 17.01 13.00
C PRO A 83 19.96 18.35 12.32
N GLY A 84 19.16 19.18 13.00
CA GLY A 84 18.72 20.49 12.49
C GLY A 84 17.28 20.56 11.97
N GLU A 85 16.53 19.46 12.01
CA GLU A 85 15.13 19.44 11.60
C GLU A 85 14.24 20.24 12.58
N ARG A 86 13.70 21.40 12.14
CA ARG A 86 12.78 22.23 12.94
C ARG A 86 11.33 21.86 12.63
N PHE A 87 10.61 21.45 13.68
CA PHE A 87 9.25 20.95 13.58
C PHE A 87 8.24 22.10 13.39
N VAL A 88 7.34 21.96 12.41
CA VAL A 88 6.21 22.88 12.22
C VAL A 88 4.99 22.26 12.93
N GLY A 89 4.86 22.54 14.23
CA GLY A 89 3.67 22.24 15.05
C GLY A 89 3.48 20.76 15.46
N PRO A 90 2.76 20.47 16.57
CA PRO A 90 2.73 19.19 17.29
C PRO A 90 2.40 17.91 16.48
N HIS A 91 1.92 18.02 15.24
CA HIS A 91 1.44 16.90 14.41
C HIS A 91 1.92 16.93 12.94
N SER A 92 3.20 17.26 12.67
CA SER A 92 3.95 17.08 11.39
C SER A 92 3.68 18.11 10.26
N ALA A 93 4.54 18.42 9.27
CA ALA A 93 5.93 18.08 8.91
C ALA A 93 6.64 19.34 8.33
N GLY A 94 7.98 19.34 8.32
CA GLY A 94 8.87 20.53 8.29
C GLY A 94 8.99 21.36 7.00
N ALA A 95 9.44 22.60 7.18
CA ALA A 95 9.91 23.50 6.12
C ALA A 95 11.43 23.66 6.24
N MET A 96 12.19 23.22 5.23
CA MET A 96 13.59 23.60 5.06
C MET A 96 13.68 25.04 4.57
N TYR A 97 14.21 25.95 5.39
CA TYR A 97 14.76 27.21 4.90
C TYR A 97 16.27 27.06 4.76
N ASN A 98 16.70 27.19 3.51
CA ASN A 98 18.08 27.25 3.08
C ASN A 98 18.78 28.43 3.78
N SER A 99 19.89 28.19 4.50
CA SER A 99 20.80 29.26 4.91
C SER A 99 22.25 28.78 4.88
N LEU A 100 22.91 29.03 3.75
CA LEU A 100 24.30 29.50 3.76
C LEU A 100 24.28 31.01 4.10
N PRO A 101 25.34 31.64 4.61
CA PRO A 101 26.55 31.15 5.30
C PRO A 101 26.79 31.85 6.66
N VAL A 102 27.79 31.41 7.44
CA VAL A 102 28.63 32.29 8.28
C VAL A 102 30.07 31.87 8.12
#